data_AF-A0A4R7DZ83-F1
#
_entry.id   AF-A0A4R7DZ83-F1
#
_cell.length_a   1.000
_cell.length_b   1.000
_cell.length_c   1.000
_cell.angle_alpha   90.00
_cell.angle_beta   90.00
_cell.angle_gamma   90.00
#
_symmetry.space_group_name_H-M   'P 1'
#
loop_
_entity.id
_entity.type
_entity.pdbx_description
1 polymer ?
#
loop_
_entity_poly.entity_id
_entity_poly.type
_entity_poly.pdbx_seq_one_letter_code
_entity_poly.pdbx_strand_id
1 'polypeptide(L)' 'MNKPKIEIYTKTWCPYCRRAKAMLKSLGLDYTDYDITDNEEL' A
#
# COMPACT_ATOMS: atom_id res chain seq x y z
N MET A 1 5.14 22.56 -0.82
CA MET A 1 5.82 21.30 -1.18
C MET A 1 4.75 20.31 -1.62
N ASN A 2 4.83 19.79 -2.83
CA ASN A 2 3.82 18.87 -3.37
C ASN A 2 4.08 17.48 -2.78
N LYS A 3 3.20 17.01 -1.89
CA LYS A 3 3.27 15.61 -1.43
C LYS A 3 2.86 14.70 -2.60
N PRO A 4 3.67 13.70 -2.98
CA PRO A 4 3.25 12.74 -3.99
C PRO A 4 2.05 11.94 -3.47
N LYS A 5 1.05 11.73 -4.32
CA LYS A 5 -0.06 10.82 -4.01
C LYS A 5 0.47 9.38 -4.13
N ILE A 6 0.35 8.59 -3.07
CA ILE A 6 0.82 7.20 -3.02
C ILE A 6 -0.39 6.30 -2.80
N GLU A 7 -0.60 5.36 -3.73
CA GLU A 7 -1.66 4.37 -3.69
C GLU A 7 -1.01 2.98 -3.74
N ILE A 8 -1.37 2.10 -2.82
CA ILE A 8 -0.83 0.75 -2.73
C ILE A 8 -1.96 -0.27 -2.82
N TYR A 9 -1.82 -1.21 -3.74
CA TYR A 9 -2.76 -2.31 -3.93
C TYR A 9 -2.18 -3.56 -3.30
N THR A 10 -2.90 -4.15 -2.35
CA THR A 10 -2.40 -5.25 -1.54
C THR A 10 -3.34 -6.43 -1.54
N LYS A 11 -2.78 -7.62 -1.37
CA LYS A 11 -3.53 -8.83 -1.02
C LYS A 11 -3.21 -9.18 0.42
N THR A 12 -4.22 -9.55 1.21
CA THR A 12 -4.12 -9.90 2.64
C THR A 12 -3.06 -10.95 2.94
N TRP A 13 -2.93 -11.95 2.07
CA TRP A 13 -1.97 -13.04 2.21
C TRP A 13 -0.55 -12.68 1.75
N CYS A 14 -0.34 -11.52 1.12
CA CYS A 14 0.95 -11.19 0.51
C CYS A 14 1.95 -10.64 1.55
N PRO A 15 3.05 -11.37 1.84
CA PRO A 15 4.05 -10.94 2.81
C PRO A 15 4.83 -9.69 2.35
N TYR A 16 4.93 -9.46 1.05
CA TYR A 16 5.62 -8.29 0.48
C TYR A 16 4.81 -7.01 0.64
N CYS A 17 3.49 -7.08 0.49
CA CYS A 17 2.60 -5.95 0.77
C CYS A 17 2.76 -5.46 2.21
N ARG A 18 2.90 -6.38 3.18
CA ARG A 18 3.15 -6.03 4.58
C ARG A 18 4.47 -5.29 4.77
N ARG A 19 5.54 -5.72 4.09
CA ARG A 19 6.85 -5.06 4.12
C ARG A 19 6.80 -3.67 3.48
N ALA A 20 6.13 -3.52 2.35
CA ALA A 20 5.95 -2.24 1.66
C ALA A 20 5.20 -1.22 2.55
N LYS A 21 4.08 -1.63 3.18
CA LYS A 21 3.35 -0.80 4.15
C LYS A 21 4.21 -0.36 5.34
N ALA A 22 5.03 -1.27 5.87
CA ALA A 22 5.94 -0.96 6.97
C ALA A 22 7.01 0.06 6.56
N MET A 23 7.55 -0.05 5.33
CA MET A 23 8.51 0.91 4.79
C MET A 23 7.88 2.30 4.63
N LEU A 24 6.71 2.40 4.01
CA LEU A 24 6.00 3.67 3.84
C LEU A 24 5.71 4.34 5.19
N LYS A 25 5.29 3.55 6.18
CA LYS A 25 5.09 4.02 7.56
C LYS A 25 6.40 4.50 8.21
N SER A 26 7.50 3.78 8.01
CA SER A 26 8.82 4.16 8.54
C SER A 26 9.36 5.46 7.92
N LEU A 27 8.95 5.76 6.68
CA LEU A 27 9.31 6.99 5.98
C LEU A 27 8.37 8.17 6.31
N GLY A 28 7.32 7.94 7.10
CA GLY A 28 6.32 8.98 7.43
C GLY A 28 5.52 9.45 6.21
N LEU A 29 5.38 8.59 5.20
CA LEU A 29 4.63 8.89 3.98
C LEU A 29 3.17 8.50 4.15
N ASP A 30 2.28 9.41 3.78
CA ASP A 30 0.84 9.14 3.67
C ASP A 30 0.58 8.29 2.43
N TYR A 31 -0.24 7.24 2.56
CA TYR A 31 -0.63 6.38 1.44
C TYR A 31 -2.05 5.83 1.62
N THR A 32 -2.70 5.51 0.50
CA THR A 32 -4.00 4.82 0.46
C THR A 32 -3.80 3.34 0.17
N ASP A 33 -4.32 2.46 1.03
CA ASP A 33 -4.27 1.00 0.87
C ASP A 33 -5.57 0.49 0.26
N TYR A 34 -5.46 -0.23 -0.86
CA TYR A 34 -6.55 -0.91 -1.53
C TYR A 34 -6.35 -2.41 -1.39
N ASP A 35 -7.25 -3.09 -0.67
CA ASP A 35 -7.24 -4.53 -0.60
C ASP A 35 -7.93 -5.13 -1.83
N ILE A 36 -7.17 -5.85 -2.65
CA ILE A 36 -7.60 -6.51 -3.88
C ILE A 36 -7.57 -8.04 -3.74
N THR A 37 -7.70 -8.55 -2.51
CA THR A 37 -7.69 -10.00 -2.25
C THR A 37 -8.82 -10.71 -3.01
N ASP A 38 -10.03 -10.17 -2.93
CA ASP A 38 -11.25 -10.78 -3.48
C ASP A 38 -11.74 -10.09 -4.76
N ASN A 39 -10.97 -9.12 -5.29
CA ASN A 39 -11.34 -8.38 -6.48
C ASN A 39 -10.12 -8.10 -7.36
N GLU A 40 -9.97 -8.90 -8.41
CA GLU A 40 -8.80 -8.94 -9.30
C GLU A 40 -8.92 -7.99 -10.50
N GLU A 41 -10.01 -7.23 -10.62
CA GLU A 41 -10.28 -6.29 -11.72
C GLU A 41 -9.69 -4.87 -11.50
N LEU A 42 -8.77 -4.71 -10.55
CA LEU A 42 -7.95 -3.51 -10.32
C LEU A 42 -6.48 -3.74 -10.69
#